data_AF-A0A829GFD6-F1
#
_entry.id   AF-A0A829GFD6-F1
#
_cell.length_a   1.000
_cell.length_b   1.000
_cell.length_c   1.000
_cell.angle_alpha   90.00
_cell.angle_beta   90.00
_cell.angle_gamma   90.00
#
_symmetry.space_group_name_H-M   'P 1'
#
loop_
_entity.id
_entity.type
_entity.pdbx_description
1 polymer ?
#
loop_
_entity_poly.entity_id
_entity_poly.type
_entity_poly.pdbx_seq_one_letter_code
_entity_poly.pdbx_strand_id
1 'polypeptide(L)'
;MTVVLARLDQRLVHGIVVNQWAAEVQPKRYMVIDDAVSQDEDVKASMRLSKPAGTGMSIIDTEKALTNFKAGKYDAQRVFVIAKEPSTMLKLLDAGIEIPRVDIGIIFAE
;
A
#
# COMPACT_ATOMS: atom_id res chain seq x y z
N MET A 1 -6.07 -14.83 -2.76
CA MET A 1 -5.85 -13.46 -3.24
C MET A 1 -5.52 -12.57 -2.06
N THR A 2 -4.25 -12.16 -1.98
CA THR A 2 -3.70 -11.40 -0.85
C THR A 2 -3.92 -9.89 -1.01
N VAL A 3 -3.74 -9.37 -2.22
CA VAL A 3 -4.03 -7.97 -2.56
C VAL A 3 -5.50 -7.84 -2.93
N VAL A 4 -6.23 -6.93 -2.27
CA VAL A 4 -7.65 -6.65 -2.56
C VAL A 4 -7.85 -5.45 -3.47
N LEU A 5 -6.93 -4.50 -3.42
CA LEU A 5 -6.88 -3.31 -4.26
C LEU A 5 -5.45 -2.77 -4.24
N ALA A 6 -5.01 -2.18 -5.35
CA ALA A 6 -3.88 -1.28 -5.37
C ALA A 6 -4.36 0.14 -5.69
N ARG A 7 -3.81 1.16 -5.02
CA ARG A 7 -4.09 2.57 -5.30
C ARG A 7 -2.80 3.32 -5.63
N LEU A 8 -2.84 4.09 -6.71
CA LEU A 8 -1.81 5.05 -7.06
C LEU A 8 -2.19 6.43 -6.53
N ASP A 9 -1.45 6.92 -5.55
CA ASP A 9 -1.69 8.22 -4.92
C ASP A 9 -0.36 8.81 -4.42
N GLN A 10 0.08 9.90 -5.01
CA GLN A 10 1.35 10.56 -4.67
C GLN A 10 1.35 11.18 -3.26
N ARG A 11 0.18 11.31 -2.62
CA ARG A 11 0.05 11.70 -1.20
C ARG A 11 0.03 10.50 -0.26
N LEU A 12 0.07 9.27 -0.78
CA LEU A 12 0.03 8.02 -0.03
C LEU A 12 -1.21 7.94 0.86
N VAL A 13 -1.03 8.03 2.18
CA VAL A 13 -2.10 7.91 3.18
C VAL A 13 -2.41 9.28 3.75
N HIS A 14 -3.61 9.80 3.47
CA HIS A 14 -3.99 11.16 3.86
C HIS A 14 -5.49 11.33 4.10
N GLY A 15 -5.81 12.23 5.03
CA GLY A 15 -7.17 12.71 5.28
C GLY A 15 -8.20 11.62 5.57
N ILE A 16 -9.46 11.89 5.23
CA ILE A 16 -10.59 10.97 5.42
C ILE A 16 -10.63 9.82 4.41
N VAL A 17 -9.83 9.91 3.33
CA VAL A 17 -9.82 8.96 2.21
C VAL A 17 -9.42 7.56 2.69
N VAL A 18 -8.57 7.47 3.71
CA VAL A 18 -8.18 6.20 4.34
C VAL A 18 -9.40 5.47 4.90
N ASN A 19 -10.30 6.19 5.58
CA ASN A 19 -11.52 5.61 6.17
C ASN A 19 -12.55 5.23 5.09
N GLN A 20 -12.62 5.98 3.99
CA GLN A 20 -13.49 5.65 2.86
C GLN A 20 -13.08 4.32 2.23
N TRP A 21 -11.78 4.14 1.95
CA TRP A 21 -11.27 2.86 1.44
C TRP A 21 -11.36 1.74 2.46
N ALA A 22 -11.25 2.05 3.76
CA ALA A 22 -11.48 1.06 4.82
C ALA A 22 -12.88 0.44 4.71
N ALA A 23 -13.90 1.26 4.47
CA ALA A 23 -15.27 0.82 4.32
C ALA A 23 -15.48 0.01 3.03
N GLU A 24 -14.87 0.45 1.92
CA GLU A 24 -15.04 -0.17 0.59
C GLU A 24 -14.34 -1.52 0.47
N VAL A 25 -13.05 -1.60 0.82
CA VAL A 25 -12.23 -2.81 0.58
C VAL A 25 -11.91 -3.60 1.84
N GLN A 26 -12.30 -3.11 3.02
CA GLN A 26 -12.15 -3.80 4.31
C GLN A 26 -10.76 -4.44 4.50
N PRO A 27 -9.67 -3.65 4.38
CA PRO A 27 -8.33 -4.20 4.45
C PRO A 27 -7.98 -4.57 5.89
N LYS A 28 -7.31 -5.71 6.06
CA LYS A 28 -6.61 -6.02 7.33
C LYS A 28 -5.27 -5.30 7.42
N ARG A 29 -4.68 -4.96 6.26
CA ARG A 29 -3.40 -4.26 6.18
C ARG A 29 -3.38 -3.20 5.08
N TYR A 30 -2.99 -2.00 5.44
CA TYR A 30 -2.51 -0.97 4.50
C TYR A 30 -1.04 -1.21 4.23
N MET A 31 -0.63 -1.25 2.96
CA MET A 31 0.75 -1.44 2.57
C MET A 31 1.20 -0.30 1.68
N VAL A 32 1.91 0.65 2.29
CA VAL A 32 2.61 1.71 1.59
C VAL A 32 3.93 1.16 1.08
N ILE A 33 4.13 1.20 -0.24
CA ILE A 33 5.36 0.78 -0.89
C ILE A 33 6.01 2.02 -1.50
N ASP A 34 7.06 2.50 -0.83
CA ASP A 34 7.80 3.70 -1.22
C ASP A 34 9.21 3.66 -0.62
N ASP A 35 10.22 3.68 -1.49
CA ASP A 35 11.63 3.45 -1.10
C ASP A 35 12.20 4.59 -0.24
N ALA A 36 11.68 5.82 -0.40
CA ALA A 36 12.13 6.98 0.38
C ALA A 36 11.44 7.02 1.75
N VAL A 37 10.11 6.95 1.76
CA VAL A 37 9.30 7.00 2.98
C VAL A 37 9.58 5.80 3.89
N SER A 38 9.96 4.63 3.35
CA SER A 38 10.31 3.48 4.18
C SER A 38 11.54 3.69 5.07
N GLN A 39 12.39 4.67 4.76
CA GLN A 39 13.60 5.01 5.51
C GLN A 39 13.41 6.20 6.47
N ASP A 40 12.28 6.91 6.37
CA ASP A 40 11.97 8.06 7.23
C ASP A 40 11.08 7.64 8.40
N GLU A 41 11.67 7.47 9.59
CA GLU A 41 10.94 7.00 10.76
C GLU A 41 9.91 8.00 11.29
N ASP A 42 10.14 9.30 11.15
CA ASP A 42 9.20 10.33 11.59
C ASP A 42 7.96 10.34 10.70
N VAL A 43 8.16 10.29 9.38
CA VAL A 43 7.06 10.18 8.41
C VAL A 43 6.31 8.85 8.61
N LYS A 44 7.01 7.75 8.85
CA LYS A 44 6.37 6.45 9.15
C LYS A 44 5.54 6.48 10.42
N ALA A 45 6.06 7.10 11.48
CA ALA A 45 5.33 7.26 12.74
C ALA A 45 4.04 8.05 12.52
N SER A 46 4.13 9.18 11.80
CA SER A 46 2.98 10.00 11.43
C SER A 46 1.95 9.23 10.61
N MET A 47 2.38 8.53 9.55
CA MET A 47 1.47 7.74 8.71
C MET A 47 0.74 6.64 9.48
N ARG A 48 1.39 5.98 10.45
CA ARG A 48 0.73 4.94 11.26
C ARG A 48 -0.44 5.45 12.09
N LEU A 49 -0.49 6.75 12.39
CA LEU A 49 -1.61 7.38 13.10
C LEU A 49 -2.85 7.58 12.20
N SER A 50 -2.69 7.55 10.89
CA SER A 50 -3.79 7.80 9.93
C SER A 50 -4.69 6.60 9.67
N LYS A 51 -4.27 5.38 10.08
CA LYS A 51 -5.03 4.16 9.80
C LYS A 51 -6.22 3.99 10.76
N PRO A 52 -7.32 3.36 10.32
CA PRO A 52 -8.39 2.92 11.20
C PRO A 52 -7.90 1.99 12.32
N ALA A 53 -8.53 2.08 13.49
CA ALA A 53 -8.28 1.15 14.59
C ALA A 53 -8.52 -0.31 14.16
N GLY A 54 -7.74 -1.25 14.72
CA GLY A 54 -7.85 -2.67 14.39
C GLY A 54 -7.21 -3.10 13.06
N THR A 55 -6.70 -2.17 12.25
CA THR A 55 -5.98 -2.49 11.00
C THR A 55 -4.47 -2.43 11.19
N GLY A 56 -3.71 -3.20 10.40
CA GLY A 56 -2.25 -3.11 10.32
C GLY A 56 -1.80 -2.10 9.26
N MET A 57 -0.59 -1.56 9.41
CA MET A 57 0.07 -0.77 8.37
C MET A 57 1.52 -1.21 8.21
N SER A 58 1.91 -1.49 6.97
CA SER A 58 3.30 -1.67 6.53
C SER A 58 3.71 -0.45 5.73
N ILE A 59 4.90 0.07 6.00
CA ILE A 59 5.55 1.11 5.21
C ILE A 59 6.95 0.59 4.93
N ILE A 60 7.16 0.11 3.71
CA ILE A 60 8.33 -0.68 3.32
C ILE A 60 8.78 -0.29 1.91
N ASP A 61 10.06 -0.54 1.61
CA ASP A 61 10.58 -0.40 0.26
C ASP A 61 10.05 -1.51 -0.66
N THR A 62 10.28 -1.31 -1.96
CA THR A 62 9.81 -2.20 -3.03
C THR A 62 10.43 -3.59 -2.92
N GLU A 63 11.72 -3.69 -2.61
CA GLU A 63 12.43 -4.98 -2.51
C GLU A 63 11.88 -5.84 -1.38
N LYS A 64 11.65 -5.23 -0.21
CA LYS A 64 11.06 -5.88 0.95
C LYS A 64 9.61 -6.28 0.70
N ALA A 65 8.84 -5.46 -0.03
CA ALA A 65 7.48 -5.83 -0.44
C ALA A 65 7.51 -7.10 -1.30
N LEU A 66 8.31 -7.11 -2.36
CA LEU A 66 8.49 -8.25 -3.26
C LEU A 66 8.90 -9.52 -2.50
N THR A 67 9.90 -9.39 -1.62
CA THR A 67 10.40 -10.50 -0.80
C THR A 67 9.31 -11.06 0.12
N ASN A 68 8.55 -10.19 0.80
CA ASN A 68 7.52 -10.62 1.73
C ASN A 68 6.30 -11.24 1.03
N PHE A 69 5.93 -10.74 -0.16
CA PHE A 69 4.90 -11.36 -0.99
C PHE A 69 5.32 -12.74 -1.48
N LYS A 70 6.54 -12.88 -2.03
CA LYS A 70 7.07 -14.19 -2.47
C LYS A 70 7.19 -15.20 -1.34
N ALA A 71 7.47 -14.72 -0.12
CA ALA A 71 7.51 -15.55 1.08
C ALA A 71 6.13 -15.86 1.69
N GLY A 72 5.01 -15.45 1.07
CA GLY A 72 3.66 -15.75 1.53
C GLY A 72 3.27 -15.09 2.87
N LYS A 73 4.03 -14.08 3.34
CA LYS A 73 3.82 -13.49 4.69
C LYS A 73 2.45 -12.83 4.89
N TYR A 74 1.75 -12.56 3.79
CA TYR A 74 0.50 -11.82 3.80
C TYR A 74 -0.70 -12.66 3.36
N ASP A 75 -0.54 -13.95 3.06
CA ASP A 75 -1.59 -14.75 2.39
C ASP A 75 -2.88 -14.91 3.20
N ALA A 76 -2.81 -14.76 4.53
CA ALA A 76 -3.96 -14.75 5.42
C ALA A 76 -4.56 -13.34 5.66
N GLN A 77 -4.10 -12.32 4.92
CA GLN A 77 -4.47 -10.92 5.11
C GLN A 77 -5.10 -10.34 3.83
N ARG A 78 -6.05 -9.42 4.03
CA ARG A 78 -6.56 -8.54 2.98
C ARG A 78 -5.65 -7.31 2.90
N VAL A 79 -4.80 -7.24 1.88
CA VAL A 79 -3.80 -6.18 1.72
C VAL A 79 -4.30 -5.13 0.74
N PHE A 80 -4.39 -3.88 1.19
CA PHE A 80 -4.60 -2.72 0.34
C PHE A 80 -3.25 -2.06 0.08
N VAL A 81 -2.78 -2.16 -1.16
CA VAL A 81 -1.48 -1.64 -1.59
C VAL A 81 -1.63 -0.18 -2.02
N ILE A 82 -0.69 0.67 -1.60
CA ILE A 82 -0.67 2.10 -1.92
C ILE A 82 0.76 2.45 -2.36
N ALA A 83 0.92 3.07 -3.53
CA ALA A 83 2.21 3.59 -3.98
C ALA A 83 2.03 4.93 -4.68
N LYS A 84 3.13 5.67 -4.85
CA LYS A 84 3.12 6.95 -5.56
C LYS A 84 3.03 6.77 -7.07
N GLU A 85 3.80 5.83 -7.62
CA GLU A 85 4.06 5.72 -9.05
C GLU A 85 3.61 4.38 -9.67
N PRO A 86 3.15 4.37 -10.93
CA PRO A 86 2.81 3.14 -11.67
C PRO A 86 3.96 2.13 -11.73
N SER A 87 5.21 2.61 -11.75
CA SER A 87 6.41 1.77 -11.82
C SER A 87 6.50 0.76 -10.66
N THR A 88 6.04 1.13 -9.47
CA THR A 88 5.97 0.21 -8.32
C THR A 88 4.97 -0.91 -8.57
N MET A 89 3.82 -0.62 -9.19
CA MET A 89 2.82 -1.63 -9.53
C MET A 89 3.33 -2.59 -10.60
N LEU A 90 4.00 -2.07 -11.63
CA LEU A 90 4.60 -2.88 -12.68
C LEU A 90 5.61 -3.88 -12.10
N LYS A 91 6.50 -3.43 -11.21
CA LYS A 91 7.45 -4.33 -10.52
C LYS A 91 6.76 -5.46 -9.74
N LEU A 92 5.61 -5.19 -9.10
CA LEU A 92 4.84 -6.22 -8.41
C LEU A 92 4.22 -7.23 -9.37
N LEU A 93 3.61 -6.73 -10.45
CA LEU A 93 3.00 -7.56 -11.49
C LEU A 93 4.03 -8.45 -12.20
N ASP A 94 5.18 -7.87 -12.59
CA ASP A 94 6.29 -8.59 -13.23
C ASP A 94 6.87 -9.68 -12.32
N ALA A 95 6.75 -9.50 -11.00
CA ALA A 95 7.14 -10.48 -10.01
C ALA A 95 6.08 -11.57 -9.72
N GLY A 96 4.96 -11.56 -10.46
CA GLY A 96 3.89 -12.54 -10.34
C GLY A 96 2.89 -12.26 -9.22
N ILE A 97 2.87 -11.05 -8.65
CA ILE A 97 1.94 -10.68 -7.59
C ILE A 97 0.62 -10.25 -8.23
N GLU A 98 -0.45 -11.00 -7.97
CA GLU A 98 -1.78 -10.70 -8.50
C GLU A 98 -2.34 -9.41 -7.90
N ILE A 99 -2.67 -8.45 -8.77
CA ILE A 99 -3.36 -7.21 -8.40
C ILE A 99 -4.68 -7.18 -9.20
N PRO A 100 -5.84 -7.41 -8.55
CA PRO A 100 -7.11 -7.56 -9.27
C PRO A 100 -7.63 -6.26 -9.88
N ARG A 101 -7.31 -5.12 -9.24
CA ARG A 101 -7.73 -3.80 -9.67
C ARG A 101 -6.72 -2.76 -9.21
N VAL A 102 -6.51 -1.75 -10.05
CA VAL A 102 -5.79 -0.53 -9.71
C VAL A 102 -6.77 0.63 -9.70
N ASP A 103 -6.77 1.38 -8.62
CA ASP A 103 -7.46 2.64 -8.45
C ASP A 103 -6.47 3.81 -8.65
N ILE A 104 -6.91 4.83 -9.39
CA ILE A 104 -6.10 6.02 -9.66
C ILE A 104 -6.60 7.14 -8.76
N GLY A 105 -5.79 7.49 -7.77
CA GLY A 105 -6.01 8.56 -6.83
C GLY A 105 -5.48 9.89 -7.35
N ILE A 106 -4.50 10.43 -6.63
CA ILE A 106 -3.89 11.73 -6.96
C ILE A 106 -2.56 11.49 -7.66
N ILE A 107 -2.44 12.03 -8.85
CA ILE A 107 -1.19 12.18 -9.60
C ILE A 107 -1.10 13.68 -9.92
N PHE A 108 -0.05 14.33 -9.44
CA PHE A 108 0.25 15.72 -9.71
C PHE A 108 0.67 15.87 -11.18
N ALA A 109 0.20 16.94 -11.82
CA ALA A 109 0.74 17.33 -13.12
C ALA A 109 2.15 17.87 -12.90
N GLU A 110 3.11 17.31 -13.64
CA GLU A 110 4.47 17.85 -13.76
C GLU A 110 4.49 19.12 -14.61
#